data_AF-A0A6A6RJQ8-F1
#
_entry.id   AF-A0A6A6RJQ8-F1
#
_cell.length_a   1.000
_cell.length_b   1.000
_cell.length_c   1.000
_cell.angle_alpha   90.00
_cell.angle_beta   90.00
_cell.angle_gamma   90.00
#
_symmetry.space_group_name_H-M   'P 1'
#
loop_
_entity.id
_entity.type
_entity.pdbx_description
1 polymer ?
#
loop_
_entity_poly.entity_id
_entity_poly.type
_entity_poly.pdbx_seq_one_letter_code
_entity_poly.pdbx_strand_id
1 'polypeptide(L)'
;MPPAKPPHRYRPVTLATAAGIFSLVLPTVSILRIYFLTGSIIVLGYTCAVSSVSFLLYGYDKMQARNEMWRVKETTLHTFELLGGWPGALAGMHFFQHKTRKTAYQVPFWVIIAGWQFLWYAAWRGDWMGLQKTLL
;
A
#
# COMPACT_ATOMS: atom_id res chain seq x y z
N MET A 1 -2.20 36.52 -21.08
CA MET A 1 -1.05 35.70 -20.63
C MET A 1 -1.58 34.41 -20.05
N PRO A 2 -1.19 33.22 -20.52
CA PRO A 2 -1.50 31.98 -19.81
C PRO A 2 -0.82 32.02 -18.42
N PRO A 3 -1.49 31.57 -17.34
CA PRO A 3 -0.90 31.56 -16.01
C PRO A 3 0.35 30.68 -16.01
N ALA A 4 1.44 31.20 -15.44
CA ALA A 4 2.70 30.46 -15.33
C ALA A 4 2.46 29.12 -14.60
N LYS A 5 2.88 28.00 -15.20
CA LYS A 5 2.84 26.69 -14.52
C LYS A 5 3.63 26.81 -13.22
N PRO A 6 3.03 26.49 -12.05
CA PRO A 6 3.77 26.53 -10.80
C PRO A 6 4.98 25.59 -10.88
N PRO A 7 6.14 25.98 -10.30
CA PRO A 7 7.35 25.17 -10.34
C PRO A 7 7.08 23.79 -9.70
N HIS A 8 7.61 22.74 -10.31
CA HIS A 8 7.50 21.37 -9.81
C HIS A 8 8.25 21.26 -8.48
N ARG A 9 7.52 21.39 -7.36
CA ARG A 9 8.10 21.44 -6.01
C ARG A 9 8.54 20.03 -5.60
N TYR A 10 9.83 19.73 -5.75
CA TYR A 10 10.42 18.50 -5.23
C TYR A 10 10.20 18.44 -3.71
N ARG A 11 9.62 17.34 -3.22
CA ARG A 11 9.53 17.08 -1.78
C ARG A 11 10.78 16.34 -1.30
N PRO A 12 11.33 16.71 -0.13
CA PRO A 12 12.33 15.88 0.53
C PRO A 12 11.69 14.54 0.93
N VAL A 13 12.49 13.49 0.91
CA VAL A 13 12.11 12.15 1.36
C VAL A 13 11.74 12.26 2.85
N THR A 14 10.45 12.18 3.16
CA THR A 14 9.96 12.27 4.54
C THR A 14 10.12 10.92 5.24
N LEU A 15 10.18 10.93 6.59
CA LEU A 15 10.18 9.72 7.42
C LEU A 15 9.04 8.74 7.05
N ALA A 16 7.89 9.29 6.67
CA ALA A 16 6.74 8.53 6.15
C ALA A 16 7.08 7.73 4.88
N THR A 17 7.89 8.27 3.98
CA THR A 17 8.33 7.57 2.76
C THR A 17 9.30 6.46 3.10
N ALA A 18 10.24 6.71 4.03
CA ALA A 18 11.15 5.67 4.52
C ALA A 18 10.39 4.54 5.24
N ALA A 19 9.42 4.88 6.09
CA ALA A 19 8.57 3.90 6.78
C ALA A 19 7.71 3.08 5.81
N GLY A 20 7.20 3.70 4.74
CA GLY A 20 6.44 3.00 3.69
C GLY A 20 7.31 2.05 2.87
N ILE A 21 8.56 2.42 2.61
CA ILE A 21 9.53 1.51 1.97
C ILE A 21 9.88 0.36 2.93
N PHE A 22 10.10 0.67 4.21
CA PHE A 22 10.42 -0.34 5.21
C PHE A 22 9.28 -1.34 5.40
N SER A 23 8.03 -0.90 5.30
CA SER A 23 6.88 -1.81 5.38
C SER A 23 6.82 -2.78 4.20
N LEU A 24 7.56 -2.59 3.11
CA LEU A 24 7.59 -3.55 1.98
C LEU A 24 8.45 -4.76 2.29
N VAL A 25 9.45 -4.62 3.16
CA VAL A 25 10.46 -5.65 3.41
C VAL A 25 9.81 -6.94 3.94
N LEU A 26 8.98 -6.83 4.98
CA LEU A 26 8.34 -7.98 5.63
C LEU A 26 7.43 -8.81 4.70
N PRO A 27 6.47 -8.22 3.97
CA PRO A 27 5.66 -8.95 3.00
C PRO A 27 6.47 -9.45 1.81
N THR A 28 7.47 -8.72 1.32
CA THR A 28 8.36 -9.21 0.26
C THR A 28 9.13 -10.45 0.70
N VAL A 29 9.72 -10.43 1.90
CA VAL A 29 10.41 -11.60 2.49
C VAL A 29 9.45 -12.77 2.68
N SER A 30 8.22 -12.49 3.08
CA SER A 30 7.21 -13.54 3.30
C SER A 30 6.71 -14.17 1.99
N ILE A 31 6.52 -13.38 0.93
CA ILE A 31 6.18 -13.87 -0.41
C ILE A 31 7.32 -14.71 -0.99
N LEU A 32 8.57 -14.25 -0.85
CA LEU A 32 9.76 -15.01 -1.26
C LEU A 32 9.83 -16.34 -0.51
N ARG A 33 9.61 -16.34 0.81
CA ARG A 33 9.58 -17.57 1.62
C ARG A 33 8.52 -18.55 1.14
N ILE A 34 7.29 -18.09 0.88
CA ILE A 34 6.20 -18.92 0.35
C ILE A 34 6.57 -19.47 -1.03
N TYR A 35 7.16 -18.64 -1.90
CA TYR A 35 7.62 -19.08 -3.21
C TYR A 35 8.68 -20.20 -3.10
N PHE A 36 9.67 -20.05 -2.22
CA PHE A 36 10.70 -21.08 -2.01
C PHE A 36 10.14 -22.37 -1.37
N LEU A 37 9.10 -22.28 -0.54
CA LEU A 37 8.51 -23.43 0.15
C LEU A 37 7.47 -24.18 -0.69
N THR A 38 6.72 -23.48 -1.54
CA THR A 38 5.55 -24.05 -2.23
C THR A 38 5.66 -23.99 -3.76
N GLY A 39 6.61 -23.22 -4.31
CA GLY A 39 6.75 -23.01 -5.76
C GLY A 39 5.58 -22.27 -6.41
N SER A 40 4.65 -21.74 -5.61
CA SER A 40 3.39 -21.18 -6.12
C SER A 40 3.57 -19.75 -6.62
N ILE A 41 3.43 -19.56 -7.94
CA ILE A 41 3.46 -18.26 -8.60
C ILE A 41 2.18 -17.43 -8.39
N ILE A 42 1.11 -18.06 -7.90
CA ILE A 42 -0.22 -17.43 -7.80
C ILE A 42 -0.19 -16.23 -6.85
N VAL A 43 0.53 -16.34 -5.73
CA VAL A 43 0.65 -15.27 -4.73
C VAL A 43 1.37 -14.05 -5.33
N LEU A 44 2.46 -14.29 -6.07
CA LEU A 44 3.19 -13.24 -6.80
C LEU A 44 2.30 -12.56 -7.84
N GLY A 45 1.60 -13.35 -8.66
CA GLY A 45 0.68 -12.84 -9.68
C GLY A 45 -0.44 -11.99 -9.07
N TYR A 46 -1.04 -12.46 -7.98
CA TYR A 46 -2.09 -11.73 -7.25
C TYR A 46 -1.57 -10.39 -6.70
N THR A 47 -0.44 -10.39 -5.99
CA THR A 47 0.12 -9.15 -5.41
C THR A 47 0.49 -8.14 -6.50
N CYS A 48 1.08 -8.60 -7.61
CA CYS A 48 1.39 -7.73 -8.76
C CYS A 48 0.13 -7.14 -9.41
N ALA A 49 -0.92 -7.96 -9.59
CA ALA A 49 -2.17 -7.50 -10.17
C ALA A 49 -2.85 -6.44 -9.29
N VAL A 50 -3.02 -6.72 -7.99
CA VAL A 50 -3.70 -5.79 -7.05
C VAL A 50 -2.88 -4.51 -6.85
N SER A 51 -1.54 -4.59 -6.84
CA SER A 51 -0.68 -3.40 -6.80
C SER A 51 -0.82 -2.56 -8.06
N SER A 52 -0.86 -3.19 -9.25
CA SER A 52 -1.02 -2.48 -10.52
C SER A 52 -2.37 -1.76 -10.59
N VAL A 53 -3.45 -2.44 -10.20
CA VAL A 53 -4.80 -1.85 -10.14
C VAL A 53 -4.82 -0.66 -9.18
N SER A 54 -4.20 -0.79 -8.01
CA SER A 54 -4.13 0.30 -7.03
C SER A 54 -3.37 1.51 -7.58
N PHE A 55 -2.25 1.29 -8.27
CA PHE A 55 -1.49 2.36 -8.91
C PHE A 55 -2.32 3.09 -9.98
N LEU A 56 -3.03 2.34 -10.83
CA LEU A 56 -3.90 2.91 -11.87
C LEU A 56 -5.06 3.71 -11.26
N LEU A 57 -5.63 3.25 -10.15
CA LEU A 57 -6.69 3.97 -9.43
C LEU A 57 -6.23 5.34 -8.94
N TYR A 58 -5.00 5.45 -8.44
CA TYR A 58 -4.42 6.74 -8.04
C TYR A 58 -4.17 7.65 -9.26
N GLY A 59 -3.76 7.08 -10.39
CA GLY A 59 -3.62 7.83 -11.64
C GLY A 59 -4.95 8.35 -12.16
N TYR A 60 -5.98 7.51 -12.11
CA TYR A 60 -7.36 7.87 -12.47
C TYR A 60 -7.89 8.99 -11.56
N ASP A 61 -7.69 8.90 -10.24
CA ASP A 61 -8.09 9.97 -9.30
C ASP A 61 -7.43 11.31 -9.63
N LYS A 62 -6.15 11.31 -10.04
CA LYS A 62 -5.46 12.52 -10.52
C LYS A 62 -6.05 13.05 -11.83
N MET A 63 -6.41 12.18 -12.77
CA MET A 63 -7.06 12.58 -14.03
C MET A 63 -8.44 13.20 -13.77
N GLN A 64 -9.24 12.58 -12.91
CA GLN A 64 -10.55 13.11 -12.50
C GLN A 64 -10.40 14.49 -11.83
N ALA A 65 -9.40 14.66 -10.96
CA ALA A 65 -9.12 15.94 -10.31
C ALA A 65 -8.69 17.04 -11.31
N ARG A 66 -8.05 16.69 -12.43
CA ARG A 66 -7.68 17.64 -13.50
C ARG A 66 -8.85 18.03 -14.40
N ASN A 67 -9.79 17.11 -14.60
CA ASN A 67 -10.94 17.30 -15.47
C ASN A 67 -12.19 17.82 -14.72
N GLU A 68 -12.03 18.27 -13.47
CA GLU A 68 -13.13 18.74 -12.59
C GLU A 68 -14.29 17.74 -12.44
N MET A 69 -14.00 16.45 -12.66
CA MET A 69 -14.97 15.38 -12.58
C MET A 69 -15.06 14.81 -11.14
N TRP A 70 -16.01 13.90 -10.92
CA TRP A 70 -16.24 13.30 -9.62
C TRP A 70 -15.01 12.55 -9.10
N ARG A 71 -14.48 12.98 -7.95
CA ARG A 71 -13.29 12.38 -7.33
C ARG A 71 -13.58 10.98 -6.79
N VAL A 72 -12.58 10.10 -6.80
CA VAL A 72 -12.73 8.75 -6.23
C VAL A 72 -12.88 8.85 -4.71
N LYS A 73 -13.89 8.17 -4.16
CA LYS A 73 -14.14 8.12 -2.71
C LYS A 73 -12.93 7.53 -2.00
N GLU A 74 -12.47 8.17 -0.93
CA GLU A 74 -11.32 7.71 -0.13
C GLU A 74 -11.51 6.28 0.39
N THR A 75 -12.75 5.88 0.69
CA THR A 75 -13.10 4.50 1.07
C THR A 75 -12.73 3.46 0.03
N THR A 76 -12.93 3.75 -1.27
CA THR A 76 -12.57 2.82 -2.35
C THR A 76 -11.06 2.59 -2.39
N LEU A 77 -10.27 3.65 -2.22
CA LEU A 77 -8.80 3.49 -2.20
C LEU A 77 -8.36 2.66 -0.98
N HIS A 78 -8.94 2.90 0.19
CA HIS A 78 -8.66 2.10 1.39
C HIS A 78 -9.06 0.64 1.26
N THR A 79 -10.14 0.32 0.53
CA THR A 79 -10.50 -1.08 0.24
C THR A 79 -9.42 -1.78 -0.58
N PHE A 80 -8.87 -1.13 -1.61
CA PHE A 80 -7.78 -1.73 -2.40
C PHE A 80 -6.48 -1.88 -1.61
N GLU A 81 -6.20 -0.93 -0.71
CA GLU A 81 -5.08 -1.02 0.22
C GLU A 81 -5.25 -2.19 1.20
N LEU A 82 -6.47 -2.39 1.73
CA LEU A 82 -6.84 -3.52 2.56
C LEU A 82 -6.73 -4.86 1.83
N LEU A 83 -7.03 -4.92 0.53
CA LEU A 83 -6.89 -6.13 -0.29
C LEU A 83 -5.43 -6.49 -0.62
N GLY A 84 -4.45 -5.70 -0.15
CA GLY A 84 -3.03 -5.95 -0.40
C GLY A 84 -2.42 -5.10 -1.53
N GLY A 85 -3.17 -4.11 -2.04
CA GLY A 85 -2.72 -3.16 -3.05
C GLY A 85 -1.91 -1.99 -2.51
N TRP A 86 -1.64 -1.97 -1.21
CA TRP A 86 -0.91 -0.91 -0.53
C TRP A 86 0.49 -0.59 -1.12
N PRO A 87 1.26 -1.51 -1.75
CA PRO A 87 2.51 -1.16 -2.44
C PRO A 87 2.27 -0.28 -3.66
N GLY A 88 1.25 -0.63 -4.46
CA GLY A 88 0.81 0.16 -5.61
C GLY A 88 0.23 1.51 -5.21
N ALA A 89 -0.46 1.56 -4.07
CA ALA A 89 -0.96 2.81 -3.47
C ALA A 89 0.18 3.73 -3.02
N LEU A 90 1.23 3.19 -2.37
CA LEU A 90 2.44 3.97 -2.03
C LEU A 90 3.11 4.56 -3.26
N ALA A 91 3.31 3.74 -4.29
CA ALA A 91 3.89 4.17 -5.56
C ALA A 91 3.02 5.26 -6.22
N GLY A 92 1.70 5.08 -6.18
CA GLY A 92 0.72 6.05 -6.67
C GLY A 92 0.79 7.38 -5.90
N MET A 93 0.78 7.34 -4.58
CA MET A 93 0.93 8.54 -3.73
C MET A 93 2.21 9.31 -4.03
N HIS A 94 3.33 8.60 -4.21
CA HIS A 94 4.63 9.21 -4.47
C HIS A 94 4.71 9.79 -5.89
N PHE A 95 4.31 9.03 -6.91
CA PHE A 95 4.39 9.43 -8.31
C PHE A 95 3.38 10.53 -8.66
N PHE A 96 2.14 10.40 -8.21
CA PHE A 96 1.09 11.36 -8.53
C PHE A 96 1.12 12.59 -7.61
N GLN A 97 1.83 12.52 -6.48
CA GLN A 97 1.92 13.55 -5.45
C GLN A 97 0.54 14.00 -4.96
N HIS A 98 -0.44 13.10 -5.03
CA HIS A 98 -1.83 13.34 -4.71
C HIS A 98 -2.18 12.71 -3.35
N LYS A 99 -3.02 13.38 -2.55
CA LYS A 99 -3.50 12.92 -1.22
C LYS A 99 -2.42 12.62 -0.15
N THR A 100 -1.23 13.22 -0.23
CA THR A 100 -0.14 13.11 0.78
C THR A 100 -0.13 14.21 1.86
N ARG A 101 -1.19 15.04 1.97
CA ARG A 101 -1.31 16.09 3.01
C ARG A 101 -2.54 15.98 3.89
N LYS A 102 -3.58 15.27 3.43
CA LYS A 102 -4.79 15.10 4.24
C LYS A 102 -4.50 14.04 5.29
N THR A 103 -4.41 14.46 6.55
CA THR A 103 -4.29 13.58 7.71
C THR A 103 -5.41 12.55 7.76
N ALA A 104 -6.63 12.95 7.38
CA ALA A 104 -7.78 12.06 7.26
C ALA A 104 -7.56 10.86 6.33
N TYR A 105 -6.67 10.99 5.34
CA TYR A 105 -6.32 9.90 4.43
C TYR A 105 -5.10 9.11 4.91
N GLN A 106 -4.12 9.79 5.52
CA GLN A 106 -2.90 9.15 6.01
C GLN A 106 -3.15 8.25 7.22
N VAL A 107 -4.03 8.64 8.15
CA VAL A 107 -4.33 7.86 9.35
C VAL A 107 -4.84 6.45 9.01
N PRO A 108 -5.96 6.28 8.26
CA PRO A 108 -6.45 4.95 7.89
C PRO A 108 -5.45 4.16 7.06
N PHE A 109 -4.70 4.83 6.18
CA PHE A 109 -3.64 4.19 5.40
C PHE A 109 -2.55 3.54 6.27
N TRP A 110 -2.03 4.27 7.26
CA TRP A 110 -1.03 3.74 8.19
C TRP A 110 -1.58 2.63 9.08
N VAL A 111 -2.86 2.71 9.47
CA VAL A 111 -3.54 1.63 10.21
C VAL A 111 -3.62 0.35 9.37
N ILE A 112 -3.93 0.45 8.08
CA ILE A 112 -3.98 -0.70 7.17
C ILE A 112 -2.59 -1.35 7.05
N ILE A 113 -1.54 -0.54 6.85
CA ILE A 113 -0.16 -1.06 6.80
C ILE A 113 0.20 -1.75 8.11
N ALA A 114 -0.09 -1.14 9.26
CA ALA A 114 0.20 -1.71 10.57
C ALA A 114 -0.56 -3.04 10.79
N GLY A 115 -1.81 -3.13 10.36
CA GLY A 115 -2.60 -4.38 10.39
C GLY A 115 -1.95 -5.48 9.56
N TRP A 116 -1.53 -5.17 8.33
CA TRP A 116 -0.79 -6.12 7.50
C TRP A 116 0.53 -6.56 8.13
N GLN A 117 1.31 -5.62 8.69
CA GLN A 117 2.55 -5.96 9.39
C GLN A 117 2.30 -6.90 10.57
N PHE A 118 1.26 -6.62 11.35
CA PHE A 118 0.87 -7.46 12.48
C PHE A 118 0.46 -8.86 12.04
N LEU A 119 -0.34 -8.98 10.98
CA LEU A 119 -0.75 -10.27 10.41
C LEU A 119 0.45 -11.08 9.93
N TRP A 120 1.37 -10.47 9.18
CA TRP A 120 2.59 -11.14 8.71
C TRP A 120 3.49 -11.54 9.87
N TYR A 121 3.65 -10.67 10.87
CA TYR A 121 4.42 -10.96 12.08
C TYR A 121 3.83 -12.14 12.85
N ALA A 122 2.51 -12.15 13.06
CA ALA A 122 1.80 -13.24 13.73
C ALA A 122 1.93 -14.56 12.95
N ALA A 123 1.80 -14.51 11.63
CA ALA A 123 2.02 -15.68 10.76
C ALA A 123 3.48 -16.19 10.84
N TRP A 124 4.46 -15.29 10.97
CA TRP A 124 5.87 -15.65 11.10
C TRP A 124 6.23 -16.25 12.46
N ARG A 125 5.65 -15.72 13.55
CA ARG A 125 5.87 -16.25 14.91
C ARG A 125 5.30 -17.65 15.13
N GLY A 126 4.32 -18.07 14.33
CA GLY A 126 3.66 -19.36 14.53
C GLY A 126 2.76 -19.43 15.76
N ASP A 127 2.40 -18.29 16.35
CA ASP A 127 1.56 -18.20 17.56
C ASP A 127 0.08 -18.58 17.32
N TRP A 128 -0.27 -19.05 16.11
CA TRP A 128 -1.55 -19.71 15.84
C TRP A 128 -1.66 -21.10 16.48
N MET A 129 -0.55 -21.64 17.02
CA MET A 129 -0.47 -22.92 17.74
C MET A 129 -0.34 -22.75 19.28
N GLY A 130 -0.76 -21.60 19.82
CA GLY A 130 -0.86 -21.39 21.28
C GLY A 130 -1.86 -22.30 22.00
N LEU A 131 -2.64 -23.11 21.28
CA LEU A 131 -3.59 -24.10 21.84
C LEU A 131 -3.05 -25.53 21.88
N GLN A 132 -1.81 -25.79 21.44
CA GLN A 132 -1.27 -27.16 21.43
C GLN A 132 -0.35 -27.49 22.63
N LYS A 133 0.01 -26.49 23.46
CA LYS A 133 0.96 -26.68 24.58
C LYS A 133 0.32 -26.87 25.97
N THR A 134 -1.00 -26.98 26.06
CA THR A 134 -1.70 -27.21 27.34
C THR A 134 -2.09 -28.69 27.57
N LEU A 135 -1.69 -29.60 26.68
CA LEU A 135 -2.00 -31.04 26.72
C LEU A 135 -0.75 -31.93 26.51
N LEU A 136 0.40 -31.51 27.05
CA LEU A 136 1.55 -32.39 27.29
C LEU A 136 1.96 -32.29 28.76
#